data_AF-A0A127ENH5-F1
#
_entry.id   AF-A0A127ENH5-F1
#
_cell.length_a   1.000
_cell.length_b   1.000
_cell.length_c   1.000
_cell.angle_alpha   90.00
_cell.angle_beta   90.00
_cell.angle_gamma   90.00
#
_symmetry.space_group_name_H-M   'P 1'
#
loop_
_entity.id
_entity.type
_entity.pdbx_description
1 polymer ?
#
loop_
_entity_poly.entity_id
_entity_poly.type
_entity_poly.pdbx_seq_one_letter_code
_entity_poly.pdbx_strand_id
1 'polypeptide(L)'
;MTALEISERERLLLGAALRSDAGAAIGDWEGWASQIALEDAPYPELRLLTAVYANLSRVAPSYELPRKLKGKARATFIQNHLFAQASVPVIEELAKQCPVIIAKGLAMCARFDSWSARSMGDVDIHVPFSGLAAAAQLLVRDGWLPKYGMTLDSLVNRAAHRRDSWNFTKGAGDIDLHWRATSGTSESWLTQSMWDSAEQHVCYGRKVLLQSPEFAAATIIAHGFKYGTHGDAMQTIIDAGALLPICKAELLLPLVQRFGLLPCMQQLLTIMEDVGQSQPVSHLAAPVAEAAKPQPTEPTASPAIPRTTRFPPETPLLSHPLAYRLWESRGRKPRLERLLLRALGPFSKPLAPSQSFTDDYDLRDCNVIDRIGGPGWGWPEPEHTCFWTDRADARLLIPLQRIGDHVLLFSSAEKWSPNPGVDVFVNGSHATRIEVGGRLSELLHTIVVPKGLLFGPWVELSFRPSPYRGTGAETPEDYAFMRSLPARRLQVLEVADINALFSRQHIPDVHLKILTGEEPYASQFARIKAKVESSPFRGHADLPAGFDPYRYVLLYADLLAAEIDPYEHYIAHGKKENRNWR
;
A
#
# COMPACT_ATOMS: atom_id res chain seq x y z
N MET A 1 12.61 10.11 16.14
CA MET A 1 11.30 10.67 15.75
C MET A 1 11.38 12.16 15.96
N THR A 2 11.07 12.96 14.93
CA THR A 2 10.95 14.42 15.07
C THR A 2 9.71 14.73 15.90
N ALA A 3 9.80 15.72 16.79
CA ALA A 3 8.63 16.17 17.54
C ALA A 3 7.54 16.64 16.57
N LEU A 4 6.29 16.27 16.82
CA LEU A 4 5.14 16.84 16.10
C LEU A 4 5.13 18.37 16.27
N GLU A 5 5.24 19.10 15.16
CA GLU A 5 5.12 20.56 15.15
C GLU A 5 3.64 20.92 14.93
N ILE A 6 3.02 21.57 15.92
CA ILE A 6 1.64 22.06 15.82
C ILE A 6 1.68 23.55 15.49
N SER A 7 1.09 23.92 14.36
CA SER A 7 0.96 25.33 13.98
C SER A 7 0.01 26.09 14.90
N GLU A 8 0.09 27.42 14.86
CA GLU A 8 -0.82 28.28 15.62
C GLU A 8 -2.30 28.02 15.26
N ARG A 9 -2.61 27.84 13.97
CA ARG A 9 -3.96 27.51 13.50
C ARG A 9 -4.47 26.19 14.07
N GLU A 10 -3.64 25.16 14.07
CA GLU A 10 -4.01 23.85 14.60
C GLU A 10 -4.21 23.90 16.12
N ARG A 11 -3.38 24.67 16.83
CA ARG A 11 -3.54 24.92 18.27
C ARG A 11 -4.88 25.58 18.56
N LEU A 12 -5.28 26.58 17.77
CA LEU A 12 -6.60 27.24 17.89
C LEU A 12 -7.74 26.25 17.64
N LEU A 13 -7.69 25.44 16.58
CA LEU A 13 -8.72 24.43 16.33
C LEU A 13 -8.82 23.38 17.43
N LEU A 14 -7.68 22.90 17.95
CA LEU A 14 -7.66 21.97 19.08
C LEU A 14 -8.26 22.61 20.34
N GLY A 15 -7.91 23.87 20.63
CA GLY A 15 -8.49 24.63 21.73
C GLY A 15 -10.01 24.74 21.62
N ALA A 16 -10.52 25.14 20.45
CA ALA A 16 -11.94 25.21 20.15
C ALA A 16 -12.65 23.86 20.28
N ALA A 17 -11.97 22.75 19.95
CA ALA A 17 -12.51 21.39 20.01
C ALA A 17 -12.48 20.77 21.41
N LEU A 18 -11.62 21.23 22.33
CA LEU A 18 -11.37 20.54 23.60
C LEU A 18 -11.71 21.38 24.84
N ARG A 19 -11.50 22.70 24.81
CA ARG A 19 -11.69 23.54 26.00
C ARG A 19 -13.12 23.46 26.55
N SER A 20 -13.20 23.37 27.87
CA SER A 20 -14.46 23.34 28.61
C SER A 20 -15.04 24.74 28.84
N ASP A 21 -14.20 25.77 28.88
CA ASP A 21 -14.63 27.16 28.99
C ASP A 21 -15.17 27.67 27.64
N ALA A 22 -16.41 28.17 27.67
CA ALA A 22 -17.11 28.61 26.47
C ALA A 22 -16.45 29.82 25.81
N GLY A 23 -15.99 30.80 26.61
CA GLY A 23 -15.36 32.02 26.09
C GLY A 23 -14.03 31.72 25.41
N ALA A 24 -13.20 30.90 26.03
CA ALA A 24 -11.93 30.46 25.47
C ALA A 24 -12.12 29.62 24.19
N ALA A 25 -13.06 28.69 24.18
CA ALA A 25 -13.35 27.87 23.00
C ALA A 25 -13.88 28.70 21.82
N ILE A 26 -14.76 29.68 22.08
CA ILE A 26 -15.24 30.63 21.06
C ILE A 26 -14.07 31.49 20.55
N GLY A 27 -13.25 32.04 21.46
CA GLY A 27 -12.11 32.88 21.10
C GLY A 27 -11.11 32.13 20.21
N ASP A 28 -10.84 30.86 20.50
CA ASP A 28 -9.97 30.04 19.66
C ASP A 28 -10.58 29.79 18.28
N TRP A 29 -11.88 29.51 18.21
CA TRP A 29 -12.60 29.33 16.94
C TRP A 29 -12.59 30.60 16.08
N GLU A 30 -12.89 31.75 16.67
CA GLU A 30 -12.87 33.04 15.98
C GLU A 30 -11.45 33.41 15.54
N GLY A 31 -10.47 33.13 16.39
CA GLY A 31 -9.05 33.27 16.07
C GLY A 31 -8.68 32.48 14.83
N TRP A 32 -9.06 31.20 14.76
CA TRP A 32 -8.80 30.37 13.58
C TRP A 32 -9.55 30.86 12.34
N ALA A 33 -10.86 31.14 12.48
CA ALA A 33 -11.72 31.56 11.38
C ALA A 33 -11.31 32.91 10.78
N SER A 34 -10.59 33.75 11.53
CA SER A 34 -10.02 35.00 11.01
C SER A 34 -8.78 34.81 10.13
N GLN A 35 -8.10 33.67 10.23
CA GLN A 35 -6.83 33.42 9.52
C GLN A 35 -7.01 32.71 8.18
N ILE A 36 -8.09 31.96 8.00
CA ILE A 36 -8.31 31.15 6.80
C ILE A 36 -9.80 30.96 6.53
N ALA A 37 -10.18 30.99 5.26
CA ALA A 37 -11.52 30.60 4.85
C ALA A 37 -11.68 29.08 5.01
N LEU A 38 -12.89 28.64 5.37
CA LEU A 38 -13.17 27.22 5.60
C LEU A 38 -12.84 26.34 4.38
N GLU A 39 -13.03 26.89 3.18
CA GLU A 39 -12.83 26.20 1.90
C GLU A 39 -11.35 25.99 1.56
N ASP A 40 -10.47 26.83 2.11
CA ASP A 40 -9.05 26.81 1.85
C ASP A 40 -8.27 26.05 2.94
N ALA A 41 -8.96 25.62 4.00
CA ALA A 41 -8.36 24.91 5.11
C ALA A 41 -7.75 23.56 4.64
N PRO A 42 -6.51 23.24 5.06
CA PRO A 42 -5.87 21.99 4.68
C PRO A 42 -6.56 20.79 5.35
N TYR A 43 -6.36 19.62 4.77
CA TYR A 43 -7.03 18.38 5.20
C TYR A 43 -6.91 18.06 6.71
N PRO A 44 -5.75 18.19 7.37
CA PRO A 44 -5.65 17.98 8.83
C PRO A 44 -6.58 18.89 9.64
N GLU A 45 -6.71 20.17 9.26
CA GLU A 45 -7.58 21.14 9.91
C GLU A 45 -9.07 20.80 9.66
N LEU A 46 -9.42 20.44 8.41
CA LEU A 46 -10.79 20.07 8.03
C LEU A 46 -11.35 18.87 8.83
N ARG A 47 -10.47 17.95 9.26
CA ARG A 47 -10.85 16.79 10.09
C ARG A 47 -11.33 17.18 11.49
N LEU A 48 -10.81 18.29 12.03
CA LEU A 48 -11.12 18.75 13.40
C LEU A 48 -12.45 19.50 13.50
N LEU A 49 -12.97 20.02 12.39
CA LEU A 49 -14.16 20.88 12.38
C LEU A 49 -15.40 20.24 13.00
N THR A 50 -15.56 18.92 12.90
CA THR A 50 -16.69 18.23 13.53
C THR A 50 -16.56 18.14 15.04
N ALA A 51 -15.33 18.02 15.55
CA ALA A 51 -15.05 18.07 16.98
C ALA A 51 -15.27 19.48 17.53
N VAL A 52 -14.82 20.51 16.78
CA VAL A 52 -15.11 21.93 17.10
C VAL A 52 -16.63 22.16 17.17
N TYR A 53 -17.37 21.76 16.14
CA TYR A 53 -18.82 21.91 16.12
C TYR A 53 -19.50 21.22 17.32
N ALA A 54 -19.09 19.98 17.62
CA ALA A 54 -19.64 19.22 18.75
C ALA A 54 -19.32 19.90 20.10
N ASN A 55 -18.09 20.37 20.29
CA ASN A 55 -17.68 21.03 21.53
C ASN A 55 -18.40 22.36 21.72
N LEU A 56 -18.39 23.24 20.72
CA LEU A 56 -19.04 24.56 20.79
C LEU A 56 -20.56 24.43 20.94
N SER A 57 -21.20 23.46 20.28
CA SER A 57 -22.62 23.18 20.50
C SER A 57 -22.94 22.75 21.95
N ARG A 58 -21.96 22.14 22.63
CA ARG A 58 -22.09 21.68 24.02
C ARG A 58 -21.80 22.79 25.03
N VAL A 59 -20.70 23.53 24.88
CA VAL A 59 -20.27 24.55 25.86
C VAL A 59 -20.89 25.92 25.61
N ALA A 60 -21.28 26.23 24.36
CA ALA A 60 -21.82 27.51 23.94
C ALA A 60 -23.04 27.32 23.01
N PRO A 61 -24.15 26.71 23.48
CA PRO A 61 -25.29 26.35 22.62
C PRO A 61 -25.99 27.54 21.95
N SER A 62 -25.82 28.76 22.49
CA SER A 62 -26.36 30.00 21.92
C SER A 62 -25.43 30.67 20.89
N TYR A 63 -24.20 30.19 20.73
CA TYR A 63 -23.25 30.73 19.76
C TYR A 63 -23.59 30.25 18.34
N GLU A 64 -23.78 31.19 17.40
CA GLU A 64 -24.16 30.85 16.04
C GLU A 64 -22.95 30.39 15.22
N LEU A 65 -22.84 29.09 14.99
CA LEU A 65 -21.81 28.50 14.13
C LEU A 65 -22.18 28.56 12.64
N PRO A 66 -21.18 28.64 11.73
CA PRO A 66 -21.46 28.61 10.30
C PRO A 66 -22.23 27.36 9.88
N ARG A 67 -23.23 27.55 9.00
CA ARG A 67 -24.09 26.46 8.51
C ARG A 67 -23.29 25.30 7.88
N LYS A 68 -22.13 25.59 7.29
CA LYS A 68 -21.23 24.59 6.70
C LYS A 68 -20.69 23.60 7.74
N LEU A 69 -20.38 24.03 8.97
CA LEU A 69 -19.93 23.13 10.05
C LEU A 69 -21.04 22.16 10.44
N LYS A 70 -22.27 22.66 10.59
CA LYS A 70 -23.45 21.82 10.84
C LYS A 70 -23.69 20.82 9.70
N GLY A 71 -23.50 21.27 8.45
CA GLY A 71 -23.56 20.39 7.27
C GLY A 71 -22.51 19.28 7.32
N LYS A 72 -21.26 19.62 7.66
CA LYS A 72 -20.17 18.64 7.82
C LYS A 72 -20.44 17.66 8.95
N ALA A 73 -20.91 18.11 10.11
CA ALA A 73 -21.27 17.23 11.23
C ALA A 73 -22.39 16.24 10.88
N ARG A 74 -23.41 16.69 10.13
CA ARG A 74 -24.46 15.81 9.59
C ARG A 74 -23.93 14.80 8.58
N ALA A 75 -23.04 15.22 7.69
CA ALA A 75 -22.40 14.33 6.72
C ALA A 75 -21.58 13.26 7.43
N THR A 76 -20.78 13.63 8.43
CA THR A 76 -20.01 12.70 9.28
C THR A 76 -20.92 11.74 10.03
N PHE A 77 -22.02 12.22 10.61
CA PHE A 77 -23.02 11.37 11.25
C PHE A 77 -23.54 10.31 10.28
N ILE A 78 -24.04 10.72 9.11
CA ILE A 78 -24.57 9.79 8.11
C ILE A 78 -23.49 8.79 7.68
N GLN A 79 -22.27 9.26 7.40
CA GLN A 79 -21.15 8.41 6.97
C GLN A 79 -20.81 7.35 8.02
N ASN A 80 -20.66 7.74 9.29
CA ASN A 80 -20.36 6.81 10.37
C ASN A 80 -21.48 5.80 10.58
N HIS A 81 -22.73 6.23 10.45
CA HIS A 81 -23.89 5.33 10.50
C HIS A 81 -23.90 4.34 9.32
N LEU A 82 -23.56 4.77 8.11
CA LEU A 82 -23.43 3.89 6.94
C LEU A 82 -22.33 2.84 7.14
N PHE A 83 -21.16 3.24 7.64
CA PHE A 83 -20.09 2.31 7.97
C PHE A 83 -20.52 1.29 9.02
N ALA A 84 -21.13 1.74 10.12
CA ALA A 84 -21.56 0.84 11.17
C ALA A 84 -22.69 -0.11 10.72
N GLN A 85 -23.69 0.40 9.97
CA GLN A 85 -24.76 -0.44 9.43
C GLN A 85 -24.25 -1.50 8.44
N ALA A 86 -23.22 -1.18 7.65
CA ALA A 86 -22.60 -2.14 6.75
C ALA A 86 -21.75 -3.18 7.51
N SER A 87 -20.93 -2.74 8.47
CA SER A 87 -19.89 -3.57 9.09
C SER A 87 -20.36 -4.36 10.32
N VAL A 88 -21.20 -3.78 11.18
CA VAL A 88 -21.62 -4.42 12.46
C VAL A 88 -22.29 -5.78 12.24
N PRO A 89 -23.14 -6.01 11.22
CA PRO A 89 -23.72 -7.32 10.98
C PRO A 89 -22.71 -8.43 10.66
N VAL A 90 -21.70 -8.14 9.85
CA VAL A 90 -20.66 -9.13 9.53
C VAL A 90 -19.71 -9.34 10.69
N ILE A 91 -19.48 -8.32 11.53
CA ILE A 91 -18.72 -8.45 12.78
C ILE A 91 -19.40 -9.41 13.75
N GLU A 92 -20.73 -9.33 13.90
CA GLU A 92 -21.47 -10.29 14.73
C GLU A 92 -21.37 -11.72 14.19
N GLU A 93 -21.42 -11.89 12.86
CA GLU A 93 -21.26 -13.20 12.24
C GLU A 93 -19.84 -13.76 12.42
N LEU A 94 -18.82 -12.91 12.33
CA LEU A 94 -17.42 -13.25 12.64
C LEU A 94 -17.25 -13.65 14.11
N ALA A 95 -17.88 -12.91 15.03
CA ALA A 95 -17.83 -13.16 16.46
C ALA A 95 -18.36 -14.55 16.89
N LYS A 96 -19.17 -15.20 16.04
CA LYS A 96 -19.62 -16.59 16.24
C LYS A 96 -18.54 -17.63 15.95
N GLN A 97 -17.51 -17.27 15.18
CA GLN A 97 -16.46 -18.19 14.74
C GLN A 97 -15.12 -17.93 15.44
N CYS A 98 -14.78 -16.67 15.69
CA CYS A 98 -13.60 -16.30 16.46
C CYS A 98 -13.86 -14.99 17.24
N PRO A 99 -13.11 -14.72 18.34
CA PRO A 99 -13.21 -13.44 19.02
C PRO A 99 -12.91 -12.27 18.07
N VAL A 100 -13.71 -11.20 18.15
CA VAL A 100 -13.52 -9.98 17.37
C VAL A 100 -13.55 -8.78 18.31
N ILE A 101 -12.52 -7.94 18.26
CA ILE A 101 -12.47 -6.64 18.96
C ILE A 101 -12.60 -5.52 17.94
N ILE A 102 -13.49 -4.57 18.19
CA ILE A 102 -13.58 -3.32 17.44
C ILE A 102 -12.58 -2.32 18.03
N ALA A 103 -11.86 -1.62 17.16
CA ALA A 103 -10.86 -0.63 17.55
C ALA A 103 -11.15 0.74 16.94
N LYS A 104 -10.31 1.72 17.32
CA LYS A 104 -10.26 3.08 16.77
C LYS A 104 -11.65 3.71 16.58
N GLY A 105 -12.02 4.09 15.36
CA GLY A 105 -13.14 5.00 15.13
C GLY A 105 -14.49 4.48 15.54
N LEU A 106 -14.82 3.26 15.15
CA LEU A 106 -16.10 2.67 15.52
C LEU A 106 -16.16 2.43 17.04
N ALA A 107 -15.04 2.06 17.66
CA ALA A 107 -14.96 1.93 19.12
C ALA A 107 -15.19 3.27 19.82
N MET A 108 -14.59 4.36 19.32
CA MET A 108 -14.78 5.72 19.86
C MET A 108 -16.23 6.20 19.70
N CYS A 109 -16.87 5.94 18.56
CA CYS A 109 -18.28 6.26 18.35
C CYS A 109 -19.19 5.46 19.28
N ALA A 110 -18.94 4.15 19.42
CA ALA A 110 -19.72 3.29 20.30
C ALA A 110 -19.54 3.62 21.80
N ARG A 111 -18.34 4.02 22.22
CA ARG A 111 -18.04 4.33 23.63
C ARG A 111 -18.53 5.71 24.05
N PHE A 112 -18.35 6.72 23.20
CA PHE A 112 -18.57 8.12 23.57
C PHE A 112 -19.73 8.81 22.85
N ASP A 113 -20.54 8.04 22.10
CA ASP A 113 -21.65 8.57 21.29
C ASP A 113 -21.20 9.68 20.32
N SER A 114 -19.99 9.56 19.78
CA SER A 114 -19.31 10.61 19.00
C SER A 114 -19.63 10.60 17.50
N TRP A 115 -20.79 10.07 17.12
CA TRP A 115 -21.17 9.76 15.73
C TRP A 115 -21.09 10.96 14.78
N SER A 116 -21.39 12.18 15.25
CA SER A 116 -21.26 13.41 14.43
C SER A 116 -19.96 14.17 14.65
N ALA A 117 -19.22 13.86 15.72
CA ALA A 117 -18.08 14.62 16.19
C ALA A 117 -16.74 14.09 15.67
N ARG A 118 -16.65 12.77 15.45
CA ARG A 118 -15.43 12.09 15.03
C ARG A 118 -15.57 11.57 13.61
N SER A 119 -14.76 12.07 12.69
CA SER A 119 -14.69 11.48 11.34
C SER A 119 -14.02 10.10 11.37
N MET A 120 -14.51 9.18 10.53
CA MET A 120 -13.96 7.83 10.38
C MET A 120 -13.83 7.51 8.89
N GLY A 121 -12.76 6.82 8.50
CA GLY A 121 -12.53 6.40 7.11
C GLY A 121 -12.93 4.94 6.85
N ASP A 122 -12.80 4.10 7.87
CA ASP A 122 -12.98 2.65 7.84
C ASP A 122 -13.31 2.12 9.25
N VAL A 123 -13.69 0.84 9.33
CA VAL A 123 -13.98 0.14 10.58
C VAL A 123 -12.84 -0.81 10.90
N ASP A 124 -12.02 -0.47 11.90
CA ASP A 124 -10.96 -1.35 12.39
C ASP A 124 -11.51 -2.47 13.28
N ILE A 125 -11.18 -3.71 12.93
CA ILE A 125 -11.45 -4.89 13.78
C ILE A 125 -10.19 -5.74 13.94
N HIS A 126 -10.02 -6.34 15.11
CA HIS A 126 -8.99 -7.34 15.38
C HIS A 126 -9.60 -8.73 15.45
N VAL A 127 -8.91 -9.71 14.86
CA VAL A 127 -9.12 -11.15 15.04
C VAL A 127 -7.81 -11.81 15.48
N PRO A 128 -7.84 -12.95 16.18
CA PRO A 128 -6.61 -13.71 16.43
C PRO A 128 -5.98 -14.15 15.11
N PHE A 129 -4.64 -14.17 15.03
CA PHE A 129 -3.93 -14.64 13.84
C PHE A 129 -4.35 -16.05 13.41
N SER A 130 -4.62 -16.94 14.38
CA SER A 130 -5.16 -18.28 14.13
C SER A 130 -6.55 -18.30 13.48
N GLY A 131 -7.34 -17.24 13.66
CA GLY A 131 -8.66 -17.06 13.06
C GLY A 131 -8.68 -16.28 11.75
N LEU A 132 -7.53 -15.73 11.31
CA LEU A 132 -7.45 -14.85 10.14
C LEU A 132 -8.03 -15.49 8.87
N ALA A 133 -7.63 -16.73 8.57
CA ALA A 133 -8.08 -17.42 7.36
C ALA A 133 -9.61 -17.62 7.35
N ALA A 134 -10.19 -18.03 8.49
CA ALA A 134 -11.64 -18.21 8.63
C ALA A 134 -12.38 -16.87 8.53
N ALA A 135 -11.85 -15.82 9.18
CA ALA A 135 -12.42 -14.48 9.12
C ALA A 135 -12.44 -13.91 7.69
N ALA A 136 -11.32 -14.01 6.98
CA ALA A 136 -11.20 -13.53 5.61
C ALA A 136 -12.12 -14.32 4.65
N GLN A 137 -12.24 -15.64 4.83
CA GLN A 137 -13.18 -16.46 4.06
C GLN A 137 -14.64 -16.07 4.32
N LEU A 138 -15.00 -15.82 5.57
CA LEU A 138 -16.36 -15.37 5.93
C LEU A 138 -16.69 -14.04 5.25
N LEU A 139 -15.78 -13.06 5.35
CA LEU A 139 -15.92 -11.76 4.70
C LEU A 139 -16.18 -11.94 3.20
N VAL A 140 -15.35 -12.70 2.49
CA VAL A 140 -15.53 -12.96 1.05
C VAL A 140 -16.83 -13.67 0.74
N ARG A 141 -17.23 -14.68 1.54
CA ARG A 141 -18.51 -15.38 1.39
C ARG A 141 -19.71 -14.43 1.55
N ASP A 142 -19.60 -13.46 2.46
CA ASP A 142 -20.60 -12.41 2.64
C ASP A 142 -20.51 -11.30 1.57
N GLY A 143 -19.59 -11.40 0.61
CA GLY A 143 -19.45 -10.45 -0.50
C GLY A 143 -18.54 -9.26 -0.21
N TRP A 144 -17.74 -9.30 0.85
CA TRP A 144 -16.67 -8.34 1.09
C TRP A 144 -15.43 -8.70 0.28
N LEU A 145 -14.88 -7.74 -0.46
CA LEU A 145 -13.73 -7.97 -1.31
C LEU A 145 -12.47 -7.35 -0.68
N PRO A 146 -11.35 -8.09 -0.58
CA PRO A 146 -10.06 -7.50 -0.23
C PRO A 146 -9.72 -6.36 -1.18
N LYS A 147 -9.20 -5.24 -0.65
CA LYS A 147 -8.75 -4.12 -1.52
C LYS A 147 -7.56 -4.55 -2.40
N TYR A 148 -7.40 -3.81 -3.50
CA TYR A 148 -6.25 -3.89 -4.41
C TYR A 148 -6.10 -5.24 -5.11
N GLY A 149 -7.21 -5.95 -5.35
CA GLY A 149 -7.23 -7.23 -6.05
C GLY A 149 -6.50 -8.36 -5.30
N MET A 150 -6.26 -8.18 -4.00
CA MET A 150 -5.64 -9.19 -3.15
C MET A 150 -6.51 -10.45 -3.10
N THR A 151 -5.89 -11.62 -3.26
CA THR A 151 -6.58 -12.91 -3.08
C THR A 151 -6.50 -13.35 -1.61
N LEU A 152 -7.41 -14.24 -1.20
CA LEU A 152 -7.38 -14.80 0.16
C LEU A 152 -6.09 -15.58 0.44
N ASP A 153 -5.64 -16.37 -0.52
CA ASP A 153 -4.45 -17.20 -0.34
C ASP A 153 -3.19 -16.34 -0.23
N SER A 154 -3.05 -15.29 -1.05
CA SER A 154 -1.94 -14.33 -0.91
C SER A 154 -2.04 -13.53 0.39
N LEU A 155 -3.24 -13.13 0.81
CA LEU A 155 -3.43 -12.44 2.09
C LEU A 155 -2.88 -13.29 3.24
N VAL A 156 -3.33 -14.54 3.35
CA VAL A 156 -2.98 -15.44 4.46
C VAL A 156 -1.53 -15.90 4.40
N ASN A 157 -1.03 -16.27 3.21
CA ASN A 157 0.27 -16.94 3.07
C ASN A 157 1.42 -15.99 2.68
N ARG A 158 1.14 -14.72 2.35
CA ARG A 158 2.15 -13.69 2.03
C ARG A 158 1.99 -12.45 2.90
N ALA A 159 0.89 -11.73 2.75
CA ALA A 159 0.72 -10.40 3.33
C ALA A 159 0.70 -10.46 4.88
N ALA A 160 0.03 -11.47 5.45
CA ALA A 160 -0.09 -11.67 6.89
C ALA A 160 1.23 -11.93 7.61
N HIS A 161 2.28 -12.32 6.89
CA HIS A 161 3.62 -12.45 7.44
C HIS A 161 4.40 -11.14 7.49
N ARG A 162 3.91 -10.06 6.88
CA ARG A 162 4.62 -8.78 6.72
C ARG A 162 3.87 -7.60 7.30
N ARG A 163 2.55 -7.72 7.35
CA ARG A 163 1.63 -6.69 7.79
C ARG A 163 0.84 -7.18 8.98
N ASP A 164 0.18 -6.21 9.59
CA ASP A 164 -0.68 -6.41 10.75
C ASP A 164 -2.17 -6.32 10.38
N SER A 165 -2.49 -5.75 9.21
CA SER A 165 -3.86 -5.58 8.73
C SER A 165 -4.02 -5.54 7.19
N TRP A 166 -5.28 -5.68 6.75
CA TRP A 166 -5.72 -5.48 5.36
C TRP A 166 -7.19 -5.03 5.28
N ASN A 167 -7.48 -4.08 4.39
CA ASN A 167 -8.83 -3.58 4.16
C ASN A 167 -9.68 -4.48 3.25
N PHE A 168 -10.97 -4.59 3.59
CA PHE A 168 -12.04 -5.22 2.84
C PHE A 168 -13.16 -4.22 2.57
N THR A 169 -13.80 -4.29 1.42
CA THR A 169 -14.88 -3.35 1.03
C THR A 169 -16.14 -4.06 0.55
N LYS A 170 -17.31 -3.46 0.84
CA LYS A 170 -18.62 -3.90 0.36
C LYS A 170 -19.59 -2.73 0.33
N GLY A 171 -19.90 -2.21 -0.87
CA GLY A 171 -20.75 -1.03 -1.01
C GLY A 171 -20.16 0.17 -0.28
N ALA A 172 -20.88 0.69 0.73
CA ALA A 172 -20.39 1.77 1.60
C ALA A 172 -19.49 1.29 2.76
N GLY A 173 -19.40 -0.02 2.99
CA GLY A 173 -18.60 -0.59 4.07
C GLY A 173 -17.11 -0.67 3.71
N ASP A 174 -16.26 -0.35 4.69
CA ASP A 174 -14.81 -0.50 4.65
C ASP A 174 -14.37 -1.06 6.01
N ILE A 175 -13.78 -2.25 6.03
CA ILE A 175 -13.30 -2.91 7.24
C ILE A 175 -11.80 -3.09 7.11
N ASP A 176 -11.01 -2.52 8.03
CA ASP A 176 -9.60 -2.89 8.18
C ASP A 176 -9.51 -4.10 9.13
N LEU A 177 -9.17 -5.27 8.59
CA LEU A 177 -9.05 -6.51 9.34
C LEU A 177 -7.62 -6.64 9.87
N HIS A 178 -7.45 -6.44 11.17
CA HIS A 178 -6.19 -6.60 11.90
C HIS A 178 -6.06 -8.00 12.49
N TRP A 179 -4.84 -8.54 12.48
CA TRP A 179 -4.50 -9.84 13.09
C TRP A 179 -3.32 -9.78 14.06
N ARG A 180 -2.70 -8.60 14.18
CA ARG A 180 -1.65 -8.26 15.16
C ARG A 180 -1.90 -6.86 15.71
N ALA A 181 -1.51 -6.61 16.95
CA ALA A 181 -1.54 -5.26 17.52
C ALA A 181 -0.35 -4.42 17.06
N THR A 182 0.81 -5.06 16.89
CA THR A 182 2.06 -4.46 16.39
C THR A 182 3.03 -5.58 16.03
N SER A 183 4.04 -5.27 15.22
CA SER A 183 5.18 -6.16 14.98
C SER A 183 6.32 -5.92 15.99
N GLY A 184 7.02 -6.99 16.40
CA GLY A 184 8.29 -6.88 17.11
C GLY A 184 8.34 -7.68 18.41
N THR A 185 9.33 -7.37 19.27
CA THR A 185 9.63 -8.16 20.47
C THR A 185 8.52 -8.16 21.52
N SER A 186 7.67 -7.14 21.54
CA SER A 186 6.52 -7.03 22.46
C SER A 186 5.21 -7.57 21.88
N GLU A 187 5.17 -8.05 20.63
CA GLU A 187 3.94 -8.44 19.91
C GLU A 187 3.07 -9.40 20.72
N SER A 188 3.65 -10.50 21.21
CA SER A 188 2.88 -11.54 21.92
C SER A 188 2.25 -11.01 23.20
N TRP A 189 2.99 -10.21 23.97
CA TRP A 189 2.48 -9.64 25.22
C TRP A 189 1.39 -8.61 24.95
N LEU A 190 1.61 -7.69 24.01
CA LEU A 190 0.63 -6.67 23.65
C LEU A 190 -0.65 -7.28 23.07
N THR A 191 -0.51 -8.30 22.22
CA THR A 191 -1.67 -9.02 21.69
C THR A 191 -2.47 -9.68 22.81
N GLN A 192 -1.79 -10.38 23.73
CA GLN A 192 -2.45 -11.00 24.88
C GLN A 192 -3.15 -9.96 25.77
N SER A 193 -2.47 -8.86 26.12
CA SER A 193 -3.04 -7.77 26.92
C SER A 193 -4.26 -7.11 26.26
N MET A 194 -4.27 -6.98 24.93
CA MET A 194 -5.43 -6.47 24.19
C MET A 194 -6.65 -7.36 24.39
N TRP A 195 -6.49 -8.68 24.23
CA TRP A 195 -7.58 -9.65 24.36
C TRP A 195 -8.05 -9.78 25.81
N ASP A 196 -7.13 -9.84 26.77
CA ASP A 196 -7.44 -10.02 28.19
C ASP A 196 -8.14 -8.81 28.81
N SER A 197 -7.90 -7.61 28.28
CA SER A 197 -8.51 -6.37 28.78
C SER A 197 -9.73 -5.91 27.97
N ALA A 198 -10.17 -6.66 26.96
CA ALA A 198 -11.30 -6.26 26.12
C ALA A 198 -12.60 -6.10 26.91
N GLU A 199 -13.39 -5.10 26.56
CA GLU A 199 -14.63 -4.74 27.26
C GLU A 199 -15.87 -5.00 26.39
N GLN A 200 -16.95 -5.50 26.99
CA GLN A 200 -18.23 -5.66 26.30
C GLN A 200 -18.97 -4.33 26.20
N HIS A 201 -19.49 -4.03 25.02
CA HIS A 201 -20.34 -2.88 24.74
C HIS A 201 -21.56 -3.27 23.90
N VAL A 202 -22.54 -2.37 23.80
CA VAL A 202 -23.69 -2.51 22.90
C VAL A 202 -23.57 -1.47 21.78
N CYS A 203 -23.59 -1.94 20.54
CA CYS A 203 -23.57 -1.10 19.34
C CYS A 203 -24.69 -1.57 18.40
N TYR A 204 -25.62 -0.67 18.04
CA TYR A 204 -26.83 -1.01 17.26
C TYR A 204 -27.62 -2.21 17.82
N GLY A 205 -27.76 -2.26 19.15
CA GLY A 205 -28.47 -3.35 19.84
C GLY A 205 -27.73 -4.69 19.85
N ARG A 206 -26.49 -4.76 19.33
CA ARG A 206 -25.67 -5.97 19.29
C ARG A 206 -24.52 -5.87 20.29
N LYS A 207 -24.20 -7.00 20.93
CA LYS A 207 -23.05 -7.09 21.84
C LYS A 207 -21.76 -7.16 21.03
N VAL A 208 -20.82 -6.28 21.33
CA VAL A 208 -19.51 -6.20 20.68
C VAL A 208 -18.41 -6.13 21.73
N LEU A 209 -17.18 -6.47 21.37
CA LEU A 209 -16.01 -6.23 22.20
C LEU A 209 -15.27 -4.99 21.69
N LEU A 210 -14.86 -4.11 22.60
CA LEU A 210 -13.98 -2.98 22.33
C LEU A 210 -12.64 -3.20 23.05
N GLN A 211 -11.59 -2.52 22.59
CA GLN A 211 -10.36 -2.38 23.38
C GLN A 211 -10.66 -1.69 24.72
N SER A 212 -9.95 -2.05 25.80
CA SER A 212 -9.96 -1.27 27.05
C SER A 212 -9.59 0.19 26.77
N PRO A 213 -10.00 1.16 27.61
CA PRO A 213 -9.57 2.54 27.50
C PRO A 213 -8.05 2.70 27.35
N GLU A 214 -7.28 1.96 28.14
CA GLU A 214 -5.83 2.05 28.14
C GLU A 214 -5.21 1.47 26.87
N PHE A 215 -5.73 0.34 26.38
CA PHE A 215 -5.24 -0.22 25.12
C PHE A 215 -5.65 0.61 23.91
N ALA A 216 -6.87 1.16 23.92
CA ALA A 216 -7.34 2.10 22.90
C ALA A 216 -6.47 3.37 22.88
N ALA A 217 -6.14 3.94 24.05
CA ALA A 217 -5.24 5.07 24.17
C ALA A 217 -3.84 4.77 23.59
N ALA A 218 -3.24 3.64 23.97
CA ALA A 218 -1.95 3.22 23.40
C ALA A 218 -2.03 3.03 21.87
N THR A 219 -3.12 2.44 21.36
CA THR A 219 -3.36 2.21 19.93
C THR A 219 -3.46 3.52 19.15
N ILE A 220 -4.23 4.51 19.63
CA ILE A 220 -4.36 5.79 18.93
C ILE A 220 -3.07 6.63 19.00
N ILE A 221 -2.29 6.52 20.09
CA ILE A 221 -0.99 7.19 20.22
C ILE A 221 0.00 6.59 19.21
N ALA A 222 0.08 5.25 19.13
CA ALA A 222 0.89 4.57 18.14
C ALA A 222 0.49 4.98 16.72
N HIS A 223 -0.81 4.94 16.42
CA HIS A 223 -1.32 5.30 15.11
C HIS A 223 -1.02 6.77 14.76
N GLY A 224 -1.29 7.72 15.64
CA GLY A 224 -1.12 9.15 15.34
C GLY A 224 0.33 9.62 15.33
N PHE A 225 1.11 9.24 16.34
CA PHE A 225 2.45 9.82 16.56
C PHE A 225 3.59 8.95 16.05
N LYS A 226 3.37 7.64 15.86
CA LYS A 226 4.42 6.71 15.42
C LYS A 226 4.30 6.31 13.96
N TYR A 227 3.07 6.06 13.49
CA TYR A 227 2.85 5.38 12.21
C TYR A 227 2.05 6.20 11.20
N GLY A 228 1.29 7.19 11.67
CA GLY A 228 0.29 7.89 10.89
C GLY A 228 0.79 9.18 10.26
N THR A 229 -0.14 9.83 9.58
CA THR A 229 0.04 11.15 8.99
C THR A 229 -0.14 12.24 10.03
N HIS A 230 0.23 13.47 9.68
CA HIS A 230 -0.06 14.65 10.51
C HIS A 230 -1.55 14.77 10.86
N GLY A 231 -2.45 14.47 9.93
CA GLY A 231 -3.90 14.46 10.17
C GLY A 231 -4.36 13.36 11.14
N ASP A 232 -3.63 12.24 11.23
CA ASP A 232 -3.90 11.19 12.20
C ASP A 232 -3.44 11.62 13.59
N ALA A 233 -2.28 12.27 13.70
CA ALA A 233 -1.82 12.88 14.95
C ALA A 233 -2.84 13.90 15.50
N MET A 234 -3.39 14.76 14.63
CA MET A 234 -4.41 15.73 15.03
C MET A 234 -5.69 15.06 15.56
N GLN A 235 -6.17 14.01 14.89
CA GLN A 235 -7.33 13.26 15.36
C GLN A 235 -7.03 12.50 16.67
N THR A 236 -5.82 11.97 16.84
CA THR A 236 -5.38 11.32 18.07
C THR A 236 -5.43 12.27 19.27
N ILE A 237 -5.08 13.55 19.11
CA ILE A 237 -5.18 14.53 20.19
C ILE A 237 -6.63 14.73 20.63
N ILE A 238 -7.58 14.78 19.68
CA ILE A 238 -9.02 14.84 19.99
C ILE A 238 -9.48 13.58 20.71
N ASP A 239 -9.16 12.40 20.17
CA ASP A 239 -9.56 11.12 20.74
C ASP A 239 -8.96 10.92 22.16
N ALA A 240 -7.74 11.40 22.39
CA ALA A 240 -7.07 11.40 23.69
C ALA A 240 -7.78 12.26 24.73
N GLY A 241 -8.40 13.37 24.34
CA GLY A 241 -9.22 14.20 25.23
C GLY A 241 -10.41 13.47 25.84
N ALA A 242 -10.94 12.45 25.16
CA ALA A 242 -12.00 11.59 25.69
C ALA A 242 -11.45 10.34 26.41
N LEU A 243 -10.37 9.73 25.91
CA LEU A 243 -9.83 8.47 26.44
C LEU A 243 -8.97 8.64 27.69
N LEU A 244 -8.02 9.59 27.69
CA LEU A 244 -7.07 9.72 28.79
C LEU A 244 -7.72 9.97 30.16
N PRO A 245 -8.81 10.75 30.28
CA PRO A 245 -9.47 10.97 31.57
C PRO A 245 -10.01 9.70 32.23
N ILE A 246 -10.34 8.68 31.43
CA ILE A 246 -10.88 7.40 31.94
C ILE A 246 -9.82 6.30 32.03
N CYS A 247 -8.58 6.57 31.63
CA CYS A 247 -7.48 5.61 31.71
C CYS A 247 -6.88 5.56 33.11
N LYS A 248 -6.52 4.35 33.55
CA LYS A 248 -5.74 4.11 34.76
C LYS A 248 -4.24 4.09 34.46
N ALA A 249 -3.46 4.89 35.20
CA ALA A 249 -2.03 5.06 34.95
C ALA A 249 -1.26 3.73 35.04
N GLU A 250 -1.61 2.90 36.02
CA GLU A 250 -0.99 1.60 36.29
C GLU A 250 -1.22 0.56 35.19
N LEU A 251 -2.29 0.72 34.39
CA LEU A 251 -2.60 -0.14 33.24
C LEU A 251 -2.06 0.43 31.93
N LEU A 252 -2.12 1.76 31.76
CA LEU A 252 -1.67 2.44 30.55
C LEU A 252 -0.14 2.46 30.41
N LEU A 253 0.59 2.72 31.51
CA LEU A 253 2.02 2.93 31.46
C LEU A 253 2.81 1.70 30.94
N PRO A 254 2.51 0.46 31.38
CA PRO A 254 3.14 -0.73 30.80
C PRO A 254 2.91 -0.87 29.30
N LEU A 255 1.71 -0.53 28.81
CA LEU A 255 1.39 -0.55 27.38
C LEU A 255 2.23 0.48 26.63
N VAL A 256 2.25 1.73 27.10
CA VAL A 256 3.05 2.83 26.51
C VAL A 256 4.53 2.45 26.43
N GLN A 257 5.09 1.86 27.48
CA GLN A 257 6.48 1.40 27.49
C GLN A 257 6.72 0.27 26.49
N ARG A 258 5.85 -0.75 26.45
CA ARG A 258 6.01 -1.92 25.57
C ARG A 258 5.82 -1.61 24.09
N PHE A 259 4.99 -0.63 23.76
CA PHE A 259 4.87 -0.08 22.41
C PHE A 259 6.03 0.89 22.04
N GLY A 260 6.83 1.32 23.02
CA GLY A 260 7.90 2.31 22.83
C GLY A 260 7.38 3.73 22.60
N LEU A 261 6.25 4.08 23.22
CA LEU A 261 5.51 5.34 22.98
C LEU A 261 5.76 6.40 24.06
N LEU A 262 6.68 6.18 24.99
CA LEU A 262 6.88 7.11 26.11
C LEU A 262 7.17 8.56 25.65
N PRO A 263 8.04 8.81 24.66
CA PRO A 263 8.23 10.17 24.14
C PRO A 263 6.97 10.75 23.49
N CYS A 264 6.19 9.90 22.79
CA CYS A 264 4.92 10.31 22.16
C CYS A 264 3.88 10.68 23.22
N MET A 265 3.80 9.92 24.31
CA MET A 265 2.90 10.17 25.43
C MET A 265 3.27 11.47 26.16
N GLN A 266 4.56 11.73 26.40
CA GLN A 266 5.02 12.99 26.99
C GLN A 266 4.63 14.17 26.10
N GLN A 267 4.90 14.08 24.80
CA GLN A 267 4.54 15.12 23.85
C GLN A 267 3.01 15.37 23.85
N LEU A 268 2.21 14.29 23.82
CA LEU A 268 0.75 14.40 23.88
C LEU A 268 0.28 15.10 25.15
N LEU A 269 0.83 14.75 26.32
CA LEU A 269 0.46 15.41 27.58
C LEU A 269 0.80 16.90 27.60
N THR A 270 1.94 17.31 27.05
CA THR A 270 2.28 18.73 26.88
C THR A 270 1.29 19.44 25.96
N ILE A 271 0.89 18.82 24.84
CA ILE A 271 -0.13 19.36 23.95
C ILE A 271 -1.48 19.49 24.67
N MET A 272 -1.85 18.49 25.47
CA MET A 272 -3.08 18.50 26.25
C MET A 272 -3.09 19.65 27.27
N GLU A 273 -1.98 19.90 27.95
CA GLU A 273 -1.82 21.06 28.84
C GLU A 273 -2.00 22.38 28.08
N ASP A 274 -1.32 22.52 26.94
CA ASP A 274 -1.35 23.68 26.07
C ASP A 274 -2.77 24.05 25.57
N VAL A 275 -3.62 23.05 25.31
CA VAL A 275 -5.01 23.25 24.84
C VAL A 275 -6.02 23.28 25.98
N GLY A 276 -5.58 23.40 27.23
CA GLY A 276 -6.44 23.57 28.40
C GLY A 276 -7.07 22.28 28.94
N GLN A 277 -6.45 21.13 28.64
CA GLN A 277 -6.84 19.80 29.14
C GLN A 277 -5.89 19.27 30.22
N SER A 278 -5.21 20.15 30.97
CA SER A 278 -4.26 19.75 32.02
C SER A 278 -4.93 19.02 33.20
N GLN A 279 -6.08 19.50 33.69
CA GLN A 279 -6.75 18.86 34.84
C GLN A 279 -7.22 17.43 34.55
N PRO A 280 -7.93 17.15 33.44
CA PRO A 280 -8.43 15.81 33.13
C PRO A 280 -7.36 14.72 32.98
N VAL A 281 -6.10 15.09 32.71
CA VAL A 281 -5.00 14.14 32.50
C VAL A 281 -3.90 14.23 33.57
N SER A 282 -4.12 15.03 34.61
CA SER A 282 -3.12 15.31 35.65
C SER A 282 -2.63 14.06 36.39
N HIS A 283 -3.49 13.05 36.54
CA HIS A 283 -3.14 11.76 37.16
C HIS A 283 -2.13 10.95 36.35
N LEU A 284 -1.97 11.23 35.06
CA LEU A 284 -1.01 10.56 34.17
C LEU A 284 0.34 11.28 34.10
N ALA A 285 0.38 12.60 34.38
CA ALA A 285 1.56 13.42 34.18
C ALA A 285 2.76 12.97 35.04
N ALA A 286 2.55 12.81 36.35
CA ALA A 286 3.63 12.39 37.25
C ALA A 286 4.14 10.96 36.96
N PRO A 287 3.28 9.93 36.78
CA PRO A 287 3.73 8.60 36.39
C PRO A 287 4.52 8.56 35.08
N VAL A 288 4.08 9.29 34.05
CA VAL A 288 4.78 9.35 32.76
C VAL A 288 6.12 10.06 32.88
N ALA A 289 6.19 11.18 33.63
CA ALA A 289 7.43 11.89 33.89
C ALA A 289 8.44 11.03 34.67
N GLU A 290 7.98 10.28 35.67
CA GLU A 290 8.82 9.35 36.43
C GLU A 290 9.37 8.22 35.55
N ALA A 291 8.51 7.62 34.73
CA ALA A 291 8.91 6.55 33.80
C ALA A 291 9.91 7.01 32.74
N ALA A 292 9.90 8.31 32.40
CA ALA A 292 10.79 8.89 31.41
C ALA A 292 12.14 9.32 31.98
N LYS A 293 12.30 9.32 33.31
CA LYS A 293 13.62 9.54 33.91
C LYS A 293 14.57 8.44 33.45
N PRO A 294 15.80 8.78 33.07
CA PRO A 294 16.80 7.77 32.73
C PRO A 294 17.04 6.90 33.96
N GLN A 295 16.60 5.64 33.92
CA GLN A 295 16.94 4.68 34.96
C GLN A 295 18.45 4.40 34.91
N PRO A 296 19.13 4.27 36.06
CA PRO A 296 20.52 3.86 36.08
C PRO A 296 20.63 2.53 35.34
N THR A 297 21.35 2.56 34.23
CA THR A 297 21.58 1.38 33.41
C THR A 297 22.39 0.39 34.23
N GLU A 298 21.73 -0.62 34.83
CA GLU A 298 22.40 -1.91 34.94
C GLU A 298 22.89 -2.27 33.54
N PRO A 299 24.10 -2.84 33.39
CA PRO A 299 24.55 -3.41 32.14
C PRO A 299 23.70 -4.65 31.87
N THR A 300 22.43 -4.43 31.54
CA THR A 300 21.66 -5.32 30.70
C THR A 300 22.49 -5.37 29.43
N ALA A 301 23.23 -6.47 29.27
CA ALA A 301 23.83 -6.83 28.00
C ALA A 301 22.80 -6.45 26.96
N SER A 302 23.12 -5.48 26.08
CA SER A 302 22.22 -5.07 25.01
C SER A 302 21.67 -6.38 24.47
N PRO A 303 20.37 -6.68 24.64
CA PRO A 303 19.84 -7.98 24.25
C PRO A 303 20.29 -8.09 22.82
N ALA A 304 21.20 -9.02 22.53
CA ALA A 304 21.86 -9.06 21.24
C ALA A 304 20.71 -9.10 20.26
N ILE A 305 20.45 -7.95 19.60
CA ILE A 305 19.26 -7.79 18.78
C ILE A 305 19.42 -8.94 17.82
N PRO A 306 18.52 -9.94 17.81
CA PRO A 306 18.72 -11.08 16.96
C PRO A 306 18.95 -10.49 15.58
N ARG A 307 20.13 -10.72 14.99
CA ARG A 307 20.56 -10.19 13.67
C ARG A 307 19.68 -10.69 12.52
N THR A 308 18.52 -11.20 12.86
CA THR A 308 17.51 -11.89 12.11
C THR A 308 16.20 -11.73 12.89
N THR A 309 15.55 -10.56 12.82
CA THR A 309 14.08 -10.54 12.73
C THR A 309 13.71 -11.22 11.40
N ARG A 310 13.98 -12.53 11.33
CA ARG A 310 13.58 -13.38 10.22
C ARG A 310 12.07 -13.39 10.32
N PHE A 311 11.44 -12.62 9.44
CA PHE A 311 10.04 -12.84 9.14
C PHE A 311 9.79 -14.35 9.02
N PRO A 312 8.65 -14.82 9.53
CA PRO A 312 8.34 -16.24 9.48
C PRO A 312 8.55 -16.74 8.05
N PRO A 313 9.27 -17.86 7.87
CA PRO A 313 9.58 -18.37 6.55
C PRO A 313 8.28 -18.68 5.84
N GLU A 314 8.18 -18.27 4.58
CA GLU A 314 7.08 -18.56 3.65
C GLU A 314 7.08 -20.04 3.26
N THR A 315 7.01 -20.90 4.27
CA THR A 315 7.07 -22.36 4.18
C THR A 315 5.95 -22.92 3.30
N PRO A 316 4.71 -22.39 3.32
CA PRO A 316 3.67 -22.82 2.37
C PRO A 316 4.04 -22.62 0.90
N LEU A 317 4.93 -21.66 0.61
CA LEU A 317 5.38 -21.30 -0.74
C LEU A 317 6.64 -22.05 -1.18
N LEU A 318 7.07 -23.03 -0.39
CA LEU A 318 8.28 -23.82 -0.63
C LEU A 318 7.94 -25.30 -0.79
N SER A 319 8.41 -25.90 -1.88
CA SER A 319 8.32 -27.35 -2.11
C SER A 319 9.23 -28.12 -1.16
N HIS A 320 10.42 -27.57 -0.86
CA HIS A 320 11.45 -28.20 -0.02
C HIS A 320 12.00 -27.24 1.05
N PRO A 321 11.23 -26.93 2.12
CA PRO A 321 11.61 -25.87 3.07
C PRO A 321 12.95 -26.10 3.77
N LEU A 322 13.29 -27.35 4.11
CA LEU A 322 14.56 -27.67 4.77
C LEU A 322 15.76 -27.46 3.83
N ALA A 323 15.64 -27.89 2.57
CA ALA A 323 16.68 -27.68 1.55
C ALA A 323 16.88 -26.19 1.27
N TYR A 324 15.78 -25.44 1.16
CA TYR A 324 15.81 -23.98 0.99
C TYR A 324 16.52 -23.28 2.15
N ARG A 325 16.16 -23.60 3.40
CA ARG A 325 16.82 -23.01 4.60
C ARG A 325 18.30 -23.38 4.67
N LEU A 326 18.67 -24.62 4.33
CA LEU A 326 20.06 -25.05 4.27
C LEU A 326 20.83 -24.25 3.22
N TRP A 327 20.28 -24.12 2.02
CA TRP A 327 20.86 -23.31 0.94
C TRP A 327 21.03 -21.83 1.35
N GLU A 328 19.99 -21.24 1.96
CA GLU A 328 20.03 -19.87 2.47
C GLU A 328 21.12 -19.70 3.54
N SER A 329 21.20 -20.63 4.50
CA SER A 329 22.20 -20.59 5.58
C SER A 329 23.65 -20.67 5.08
N ARG A 330 23.85 -21.23 3.89
CA ARG A 330 25.17 -21.32 3.23
C ARG A 330 25.48 -20.11 2.33
N GLY A 331 24.73 -19.03 2.47
CA GLY A 331 24.96 -17.78 1.74
C GLY A 331 24.43 -17.80 0.30
N ARG A 332 23.36 -18.58 0.04
CA ARG A 332 22.66 -18.61 -1.26
C ARG A 332 23.57 -18.94 -2.46
N LYS A 333 24.52 -19.86 -2.27
CA LYS A 333 25.54 -20.18 -3.28
C LYS A 333 24.90 -20.78 -4.56
N PRO A 334 25.13 -20.20 -5.75
CA PRO A 334 24.54 -20.66 -7.02
C PRO A 334 24.81 -22.14 -7.35
N ARG A 335 26.02 -22.64 -7.05
CA ARG A 335 26.37 -24.04 -7.31
C ARG A 335 25.55 -25.03 -6.47
N LEU A 336 25.32 -24.72 -5.20
CA LEU A 336 24.52 -25.55 -4.30
C LEU A 336 23.06 -25.52 -4.74
N GLU A 337 22.55 -24.34 -5.12
CA GLU A 337 21.20 -24.19 -5.65
C GLU A 337 20.95 -25.08 -6.85
N ARG A 338 21.81 -25.02 -7.88
CA ARG A 338 21.68 -25.83 -9.10
C ARG A 338 21.65 -27.32 -8.80
N LEU A 339 22.49 -27.77 -7.86
CA LEU A 339 22.51 -29.16 -7.43
C LEU A 339 21.17 -29.56 -6.78
N LEU A 340 20.66 -28.73 -5.88
CA LEU A 340 19.41 -28.98 -5.18
C LEU A 340 18.21 -28.93 -6.13
N LEU A 341 18.14 -27.94 -7.02
CA LEU A 341 17.06 -27.82 -8.00
C LEU A 341 17.05 -29.00 -8.98
N ARG A 342 18.22 -29.50 -9.38
CA ARG A 342 18.33 -30.68 -10.24
C ARG A 342 17.92 -31.97 -9.53
N ALA A 343 18.24 -32.10 -8.24
CA ALA A 343 17.95 -33.31 -7.47
C ALA A 343 16.51 -33.36 -6.94
N LEU A 344 15.96 -32.23 -6.51
CA LEU A 344 14.70 -32.14 -5.78
C LEU A 344 13.58 -31.47 -6.58
N GLY A 345 13.90 -30.79 -7.69
CA GLY A 345 12.97 -29.92 -8.40
C GLY A 345 12.96 -28.48 -7.87
N PRO A 346 11.99 -27.65 -8.30
CA PRO A 346 11.95 -26.23 -7.95
C PRO A 346 11.81 -26.00 -6.44
N PHE A 347 12.38 -24.91 -5.92
CA PHE A 347 12.15 -24.53 -4.53
C PHE A 347 10.76 -23.94 -4.33
N SER A 348 10.25 -23.22 -5.32
CA SER A 348 8.96 -22.55 -5.25
C SER A 348 7.81 -23.54 -5.33
N LYS A 349 6.76 -23.23 -4.58
CA LYS A 349 5.44 -23.86 -4.65
C LYS A 349 4.41 -22.73 -4.73
N PRO A 350 3.98 -22.33 -5.93
CA PRO A 350 2.90 -21.34 -6.07
C PRO A 350 1.63 -21.80 -5.34
N LEU A 351 0.80 -20.84 -4.94
CA LEU A 351 -0.42 -21.11 -4.16
C LEU A 351 -1.50 -21.79 -5.01
N ALA A 352 -1.62 -21.37 -6.27
CA ALA A 352 -2.61 -21.87 -7.23
C ALA A 352 -1.93 -22.26 -8.55
N PRO A 353 -1.01 -23.25 -8.55
CA PRO A 353 -0.17 -23.54 -9.70
C PRO A 353 -1.02 -23.89 -10.92
N SER A 354 -0.84 -23.14 -12.00
CA SER A 354 -1.50 -23.44 -13.28
C SER A 354 -0.73 -24.54 -14.00
N GLN A 355 -1.44 -25.55 -14.52
CA GLN A 355 -0.85 -26.53 -15.44
C GLN A 355 -0.81 -26.00 -16.89
N SER A 356 -1.61 -24.97 -17.21
CA SER A 356 -1.58 -24.37 -18.54
C SER A 356 -0.48 -23.32 -18.63
N PHE A 357 0.35 -23.47 -19.67
CA PHE A 357 1.30 -22.46 -20.11
C PHE A 357 0.57 -21.21 -20.62
N THR A 358 1.07 -20.04 -20.22
CA THR A 358 0.74 -18.75 -20.86
C THR A 358 2.05 -18.07 -21.26
N ASP A 359 2.05 -17.36 -22.37
CA ASP A 359 3.19 -16.60 -22.89
C ASP A 359 3.27 -15.18 -22.29
N ASP A 360 2.23 -14.73 -21.59
CA ASP A 360 2.12 -13.40 -21.02
C ASP A 360 1.49 -13.42 -19.62
N TYR A 361 2.19 -12.79 -18.67
CA TYR A 361 1.83 -12.75 -17.26
C TYR A 361 1.78 -11.29 -16.80
N ASP A 362 0.59 -10.81 -16.46
CA ASP A 362 0.42 -9.52 -15.78
C ASP A 362 0.74 -9.69 -14.29
N LEU A 363 1.96 -9.34 -13.90
CA LEU A 363 2.42 -9.48 -12.52
C LEU A 363 1.76 -8.47 -11.57
N ARG A 364 0.98 -7.51 -12.09
CA ARG A 364 0.16 -6.60 -11.26
C ARG A 364 -1.07 -7.32 -10.69
N ASP A 365 -1.48 -8.43 -11.29
CA ASP A 365 -2.60 -9.26 -10.82
C ASP A 365 -2.12 -10.27 -9.78
N CYS A 366 -2.71 -10.19 -8.59
CA CYS A 366 -2.41 -11.10 -7.49
C CYS A 366 -2.71 -12.57 -7.83
N ASN A 367 -3.71 -12.85 -8.67
CA ASN A 367 -4.00 -14.22 -9.13
C ASN A 367 -2.87 -14.79 -9.99
N VAL A 368 -2.20 -13.94 -10.77
CA VAL A 368 -1.02 -14.35 -11.55
C VAL A 368 0.14 -14.66 -10.60
N ILE A 369 0.35 -13.84 -9.57
CA ILE A 369 1.35 -14.12 -8.53
C ILE A 369 1.02 -15.40 -7.74
N ASP A 370 -0.25 -15.72 -7.51
CA ASP A 370 -0.61 -17.00 -6.89
C ASP A 370 -0.28 -18.20 -7.78
N ARG A 371 -0.39 -18.04 -9.10
CA ARG A 371 -0.11 -19.09 -10.09
C ARG A 371 1.36 -19.40 -10.28
N ILE A 372 2.22 -18.37 -10.25
CA ILE A 372 3.65 -18.53 -10.58
C ILE A 372 4.60 -18.04 -9.49
N GLY A 373 4.13 -17.29 -8.50
CA GLY A 373 4.97 -16.72 -7.45
C GLY A 373 5.35 -17.72 -6.36
N GLY A 374 6.65 -17.90 -6.14
CA GLY A 374 7.22 -18.59 -4.99
C GLY A 374 7.34 -17.66 -3.77
N PRO A 375 8.32 -17.86 -2.87
CA PRO A 375 8.59 -16.92 -1.78
C PRO A 375 9.04 -15.54 -2.31
N GLY A 376 8.94 -14.51 -1.48
CA GLY A 376 9.54 -13.20 -1.67
C GLY A 376 8.66 -12.11 -2.27
N TRP A 377 7.38 -12.39 -2.46
CA TRP A 377 6.39 -11.45 -3.01
C TRP A 377 5.53 -10.88 -1.90
N GLY A 378 5.44 -9.56 -1.85
CA GLY A 378 4.81 -8.82 -0.76
C GLY A 378 3.40 -8.34 -1.08
N TRP A 379 3.32 -7.24 -1.82
CA TRP A 379 2.15 -6.35 -1.86
C TRP A 379 1.82 -5.93 -3.31
N PRO A 380 0.56 -6.08 -3.77
CA PRO A 380 0.06 -5.41 -4.97
C PRO A 380 -0.19 -3.94 -4.67
N GLU A 381 0.45 -3.01 -5.40
CA GLU A 381 0.29 -1.57 -5.13
C GLU A 381 -1.17 -1.11 -5.22
N PRO A 382 -1.61 -0.14 -4.40
CA PRO A 382 -2.99 0.34 -4.40
C PRO A 382 -3.48 0.80 -5.77
N GLU A 383 -2.60 1.45 -6.52
CA GLU A 383 -2.87 1.96 -7.87
C GLU A 383 -2.75 0.87 -8.95
N HIS A 384 -2.55 -0.38 -8.55
CA HIS A 384 -2.29 -1.52 -9.44
C HIS A 384 -1.13 -1.27 -10.40
N THR A 385 -0.13 -0.49 -9.99
CA THR A 385 1.02 -0.11 -10.83
C THR A 385 2.08 -1.19 -10.89
N CYS A 386 2.28 -1.98 -9.83
CA CYS A 386 3.21 -3.10 -9.77
C CYS A 386 2.92 -4.04 -8.59
N PHE A 387 3.68 -5.13 -8.53
CA PHE A 387 3.77 -6.02 -7.38
C PHE A 387 5.21 -6.07 -6.87
N TRP A 388 5.40 -5.79 -5.59
CA TRP A 388 6.73 -5.69 -5.01
C TRP A 388 7.30 -7.03 -4.58
N THR A 389 8.58 -7.24 -4.88
CA THR A 389 9.41 -8.17 -4.12
C THR A 389 9.95 -7.48 -2.87
N ASP A 390 10.03 -8.20 -1.75
CA ASP A 390 10.37 -7.62 -0.45
C ASP A 390 11.20 -8.53 0.46
N ARG A 391 11.87 -9.51 -0.16
CA ARG A 391 12.79 -10.42 0.50
C ARG A 391 14.14 -10.39 -0.20
N ALA A 392 15.14 -10.93 0.51
CA ALA A 392 16.47 -11.13 -0.03
C ALA A 392 16.54 -12.18 -1.15
N ASP A 393 15.48 -12.96 -1.34
CA ASP A 393 15.27 -13.88 -2.45
C ASP A 393 13.77 -13.90 -2.78
N ALA A 394 13.42 -13.54 -4.01
CA ALA A 394 12.06 -13.65 -4.53
C ALA A 394 12.05 -14.53 -5.77
N ARG A 395 11.05 -15.42 -5.90
CA ARG A 395 11.07 -16.45 -6.95
C ARG A 395 9.81 -16.51 -7.79
N LEU A 396 9.95 -16.79 -9.08
CA LEU A 396 8.84 -17.17 -9.97
C LEU A 396 9.12 -18.57 -10.52
N LEU A 397 8.12 -19.46 -10.46
CA LEU A 397 8.11 -20.74 -11.14
C LEU A 397 7.20 -20.65 -12.35
N ILE A 398 7.82 -20.60 -13.53
CA ILE A 398 7.12 -20.37 -14.79
C ILE A 398 7.04 -21.70 -15.53
N PRO A 399 5.82 -22.23 -15.80
CA PRO A 399 5.66 -23.39 -16.66
C PRO A 399 6.11 -23.03 -18.08
N LEU A 400 6.68 -23.99 -18.81
CA LEU A 400 7.09 -23.85 -20.21
C LEU A 400 6.33 -24.86 -21.06
N GLN A 401 5.99 -24.47 -22.29
CA GLN A 401 5.30 -25.37 -23.22
C GLN A 401 6.16 -26.59 -23.58
N ARG A 402 7.48 -26.40 -23.75
CA ARG A 402 8.46 -27.45 -24.01
C ARG A 402 9.84 -27.06 -23.50
N ILE A 403 10.77 -28.01 -23.46
CA ILE A 403 12.18 -27.76 -23.13
C ILE A 403 12.86 -27.23 -24.40
N GLY A 404 13.29 -25.97 -24.37
CA GLY A 404 13.85 -25.25 -25.52
C GLY A 404 14.61 -24.00 -25.08
N ASP A 405 15.13 -23.25 -26.05
CA ASP A 405 15.74 -21.96 -25.79
C ASP A 405 14.63 -20.89 -25.72
N HIS A 406 14.61 -20.13 -24.62
CA HIS A 406 13.58 -19.12 -24.37
C HIS A 406 14.20 -17.75 -24.10
N VAL A 407 13.42 -16.71 -24.38
CA VAL A 407 13.70 -15.33 -24.01
C VAL A 407 12.55 -14.85 -23.14
N LEU A 408 12.86 -14.38 -21.94
CA LEU A 408 11.89 -13.81 -21.04
C LEU A 408 12.02 -12.30 -21.05
N LEU A 409 10.92 -11.59 -21.30
CA LEU A 409 10.85 -10.14 -21.24
C LEU A 409 10.18 -9.73 -19.93
N PHE A 410 10.94 -9.15 -19.02
CA PHE A 410 10.47 -8.73 -17.71
C PHE A 410 10.40 -7.20 -17.65
N SER A 411 9.25 -6.64 -17.26
CA SER A 411 9.09 -5.20 -17.11
C SER A 411 8.91 -4.79 -15.65
N SER A 412 9.48 -3.63 -15.30
CA SER A 412 9.36 -3.02 -13.97
C SER A 412 8.65 -1.66 -14.02
N ALA A 413 8.06 -1.23 -12.91
CA ALA A 413 7.43 0.10 -12.80
C ALA A 413 8.44 1.19 -12.47
N GLU A 414 8.09 2.43 -12.82
CA GLU A 414 8.81 3.64 -12.42
C GLU A 414 8.60 3.94 -10.94
N LYS A 415 9.36 3.25 -10.08
CA LYS A 415 9.30 3.42 -8.63
C LYS A 415 10.70 3.40 -8.03
N TRP A 416 10.89 4.18 -6.99
CA TRP A 416 12.13 4.16 -6.22
C TRP A 416 12.27 2.85 -5.44
N SER A 417 13.47 2.28 -5.46
CA SER A 417 13.85 1.14 -4.64
C SER A 417 15.08 1.49 -3.80
N PRO A 418 15.14 1.09 -2.53
CA PRO A 418 16.33 1.24 -1.69
C PRO A 418 17.50 0.37 -2.16
N ASN A 419 17.23 -0.71 -2.92
CA ASN A 419 18.22 -1.65 -3.41
C ASN A 419 18.72 -1.19 -4.79
N PRO A 420 20.03 -0.91 -4.97
CA PRO A 420 20.54 -0.31 -6.21
C PRO A 420 20.49 -1.28 -7.41
N GLY A 421 20.53 -2.59 -7.16
CA GLY A 421 20.43 -3.60 -8.20
C GLY A 421 19.97 -4.95 -7.67
N VAL A 422 19.42 -5.75 -8.58
CA VAL A 422 18.83 -7.07 -8.33
C VAL A 422 19.45 -8.07 -9.30
N ASP A 423 20.21 -9.01 -8.77
CA ASP A 423 20.77 -10.12 -9.54
C ASP A 423 19.66 -11.13 -9.86
N VAL A 424 19.58 -11.53 -11.13
CA VAL A 424 18.57 -12.47 -11.63
C VAL A 424 19.22 -13.80 -11.95
N PHE A 425 18.66 -14.87 -11.40
CA PHE A 425 19.11 -16.25 -11.58
C PHE A 425 18.05 -17.07 -12.30
N VAL A 426 18.49 -17.94 -13.20
CA VAL A 426 17.69 -18.90 -13.95
C VAL A 426 18.09 -20.30 -13.48
N ASN A 427 17.20 -20.98 -12.76
CA ASN A 427 17.46 -22.28 -12.15
C ASN A 427 18.78 -22.32 -11.36
N GLY A 428 19.10 -21.23 -10.66
CA GLY A 428 20.32 -21.08 -9.86
C GLY A 428 21.60 -20.72 -10.64
N SER A 429 21.54 -20.51 -11.96
CA SER A 429 22.62 -19.88 -12.73
C SER A 429 22.40 -18.37 -12.81
N HIS A 430 23.42 -17.55 -12.57
CA HIS A 430 23.30 -16.10 -12.78
C HIS A 430 23.07 -15.81 -14.26
N ALA A 431 22.05 -14.99 -14.56
CA ALA A 431 21.65 -14.69 -15.93
C ALA A 431 21.89 -13.21 -16.27
N THR A 432 21.47 -12.30 -15.40
CA THR A 432 21.64 -10.85 -15.61
C THR A 432 21.52 -10.10 -14.29
N ARG A 433 21.74 -8.78 -14.33
CA ARG A 433 21.52 -7.86 -13.22
C ARG A 433 20.60 -6.75 -13.69
N ILE A 434 19.56 -6.48 -12.90
CA ILE A 434 18.64 -5.35 -13.10
C ILE A 434 19.14 -4.22 -12.21
N GLU A 435 19.56 -3.11 -12.80
CA GLU A 435 19.86 -1.88 -12.04
C GLU A 435 18.54 -1.15 -11.75
N VAL A 436 18.31 -0.86 -10.46
CA VAL A 436 17.07 -0.25 -9.94
C VAL A 436 17.35 1.18 -9.43
N GLY A 437 18.61 1.62 -9.44
CA GLY A 437 19.04 2.95 -8.99
C GLY A 437 18.75 4.07 -10.00
N GLY A 438 17.67 4.84 -9.77
CA GLY A 438 17.28 6.01 -10.56
C GLY A 438 15.75 6.13 -10.69
N ARG A 439 15.22 7.26 -11.20
CA ARG A 439 13.83 7.27 -11.72
C ARG A 439 13.78 6.26 -12.86
N LEU A 440 13.17 5.10 -12.61
CA LEU A 440 13.09 4.01 -13.57
C LEU A 440 12.04 4.32 -14.64
N SER A 441 12.36 5.02 -15.73
CA SER A 441 11.48 4.96 -16.91
C SER A 441 11.20 3.49 -17.24
N GLU A 442 9.97 3.09 -17.61
CA GLU A 442 9.59 1.68 -17.86
C GLU A 442 10.74 0.86 -18.50
N LEU A 443 11.43 0.03 -17.70
CA LEU A 443 12.55 -0.75 -18.18
C LEU A 443 12.07 -2.15 -18.55
N LEU A 444 12.26 -2.48 -19.82
CA LEU A 444 12.13 -3.84 -20.32
C LEU A 444 13.48 -4.55 -20.20
N HIS A 445 13.52 -5.62 -19.41
CA HIS A 445 14.70 -6.43 -19.17
C HIS A 445 14.57 -7.75 -19.93
N THR A 446 15.62 -8.11 -20.66
CA THR A 446 15.68 -9.37 -21.41
C THR A 446 16.49 -10.40 -20.63
N ILE A 447 15.91 -11.57 -20.38
CA ILE A 447 16.56 -12.69 -19.70
C ILE A 447 16.60 -13.88 -20.67
N VAL A 448 17.80 -14.31 -21.04
CA VAL A 448 17.98 -15.45 -21.95
C VAL A 448 18.04 -16.74 -21.14
N VAL A 449 17.21 -17.71 -21.51
CA VAL A 449 17.07 -19.01 -20.86
C VAL A 449 17.43 -20.10 -21.86
N PRO A 450 18.72 -20.46 -22.00
CA PRO A 450 19.12 -21.55 -22.87
C PRO A 450 18.65 -22.89 -22.29
N LYS A 451 18.31 -23.82 -23.18
CA LYS A 451 17.79 -25.16 -22.83
C LYS A 451 18.69 -25.94 -21.86
N GLY A 452 20.00 -25.70 -21.88
CA GLY A 452 20.97 -26.33 -20.99
C GLY A 452 20.84 -25.92 -19.52
N LEU A 453 20.10 -24.84 -19.22
CA LEU A 453 19.77 -24.43 -17.84
C LEU A 453 18.44 -25.02 -17.35
N LEU A 454 17.67 -25.70 -18.20
CA LEU A 454 16.38 -26.26 -17.84
C LEU A 454 16.54 -27.68 -17.24
N PHE A 455 15.84 -27.95 -16.15
CA PHE A 455 15.78 -29.28 -15.52
C PHE A 455 14.45 -30.01 -15.79
N GLY A 456 13.51 -29.34 -16.46
CA GLY A 456 12.18 -29.83 -16.83
C GLY A 456 11.44 -28.78 -17.68
N PRO A 457 10.14 -28.97 -17.96
CA PRO A 457 9.31 -28.02 -18.70
C PRO A 457 8.90 -26.82 -17.82
N TRP A 458 9.87 -26.23 -17.12
CA TRP A 458 9.69 -25.10 -16.22
C TRP A 458 11.01 -24.35 -16.06
N VAL A 459 10.90 -23.07 -15.72
CA VAL A 459 12.02 -22.24 -15.31
C VAL A 459 11.70 -21.56 -13.99
N GLU A 460 12.62 -21.66 -13.03
CA GLU A 460 12.57 -20.90 -11.79
C GLU A 460 13.48 -19.67 -11.91
N LEU A 461 12.86 -18.50 -11.91
CA LEU A 461 13.56 -17.23 -11.78
C LEU A 461 13.73 -16.89 -10.31
N SER A 462 14.89 -16.37 -9.94
CA SER A 462 15.18 -15.87 -8.61
C SER A 462 15.77 -14.46 -8.70
N PHE A 463 15.20 -13.53 -7.96
CA PHE A 463 15.55 -12.12 -7.90
C PHE A 463 16.20 -11.84 -6.54
N ARG A 464 17.47 -11.43 -6.55
CA ARG A 464 18.30 -11.26 -5.35
C ARG A 464 18.90 -9.87 -5.29
N PRO A 465 18.41 -8.99 -4.41
CA PRO A 465 18.98 -7.66 -4.23
C PRO A 465 20.44 -7.74 -3.75
N SER A 466 21.30 -6.88 -4.30
CA SER A 466 22.75 -6.97 -4.11
C SER A 466 23.37 -5.55 -4.01
N PRO A 467 23.60 -5.02 -2.79
CA PRO A 467 23.29 -5.62 -1.49
C PRO A 467 21.78 -5.61 -1.18
N TYR A 468 21.30 -6.57 -0.39
CA TYR A 468 19.96 -6.51 0.19
C TYR A 468 19.97 -5.61 1.42
N ARG A 469 19.33 -4.45 1.32
CA ARG A 469 19.28 -3.45 2.40
C ARG A 469 18.14 -3.64 3.39
N GLY A 470 17.20 -4.55 3.11
CA GLY A 470 16.06 -4.82 3.99
C GLY A 470 16.40 -5.56 5.30
N THR A 471 17.67 -5.86 5.58
CA THR A 471 18.08 -6.50 6.84
C THR A 471 18.02 -5.58 8.06
N GLY A 472 17.97 -4.27 7.85
CA GLY A 472 17.86 -3.27 8.92
C GLY A 472 16.44 -2.78 9.19
N ALA A 473 15.43 -3.37 8.52
CA ALA A 473 14.03 -3.02 8.75
C ALA A 473 13.56 -3.63 10.07
N GLU A 474 13.27 -2.79 11.06
CA GLU A 474 12.84 -3.20 12.39
C GLU A 474 11.35 -2.93 12.62
N THR A 475 10.76 -2.00 11.84
CA THR A 475 9.35 -1.62 11.98
C THR A 475 8.56 -1.76 10.67
N PRO A 476 7.21 -1.75 10.72
CA PRO A 476 6.37 -1.77 9.51
C PRO A 476 6.60 -0.55 8.61
N GLU A 477 7.07 0.56 9.14
CA GLU A 477 7.41 1.78 8.38
C GLU A 477 8.67 1.55 7.54
N ASP A 478 9.57 0.68 8.01
CA ASP A 478 10.70 0.22 7.23
C ASP A 478 10.31 -0.74 6.10
N TYR A 479 9.03 -1.09 5.97
CA TYR A 479 8.56 -1.94 4.86
C TYR A 479 8.95 -1.35 3.50
N ALA A 480 8.95 -0.02 3.37
CA ALA A 480 9.45 0.64 2.16
C ALA A 480 10.94 0.33 1.88
N PHE A 481 11.77 0.15 2.93
CA PHE A 481 13.18 -0.23 2.80
C PHE A 481 13.39 -1.72 2.44
N MET A 482 12.37 -2.56 2.62
CA MET A 482 12.44 -3.97 2.20
C MET A 482 12.09 -4.17 0.72
N ARG A 483 11.34 -3.23 0.13
CA ARG A 483 10.97 -3.26 -1.29
C ARG A 483 12.20 -3.34 -2.18
N SER A 484 12.14 -4.21 -3.18
CA SER A 484 13.29 -4.55 -4.00
C SER A 484 13.02 -4.30 -5.48
N LEU A 485 12.12 -5.07 -6.09
CA LEU A 485 11.80 -4.98 -7.51
C LEU A 485 10.29 -4.73 -7.70
N PRO A 486 9.89 -3.63 -8.37
CA PRO A 486 8.48 -3.36 -8.68
C PRO A 486 8.08 -4.07 -9.97
N ALA A 487 7.67 -5.33 -9.89
CA ALA A 487 7.38 -6.16 -11.06
C ALA A 487 6.04 -5.78 -11.72
N ARG A 488 5.98 -5.74 -13.05
CA ARG A 488 4.75 -5.41 -13.79
C ARG A 488 4.27 -6.50 -14.71
N ARG A 489 5.13 -6.99 -15.58
CA ARG A 489 4.77 -7.96 -16.61
C ARG A 489 5.94 -8.86 -16.91
N LEU A 490 5.63 -10.09 -17.26
CA LEU A 490 6.58 -11.08 -17.73
C LEU A 490 6.02 -11.73 -18.98
N GLN A 491 6.79 -11.72 -20.06
CA GLN A 491 6.48 -12.47 -21.28
C GLN A 491 7.49 -13.57 -21.50
N VAL A 492 7.04 -14.71 -22.02
CA VAL A 492 7.83 -15.90 -22.31
C VAL A 492 7.78 -16.13 -23.82
N LEU A 493 8.91 -15.98 -24.48
CA LEU A 493 9.05 -16.21 -25.92
C LEU A 493 9.95 -17.41 -26.16
N GLU A 494 9.51 -18.34 -27.00
CA GLU A 494 10.40 -19.40 -27.46
C GLU A 494 11.22 -18.91 -28.66
N VAL A 495 12.54 -19.10 -28.62
CA VAL A 495 13.45 -18.61 -29.67
C VAL A 495 13.11 -19.17 -31.05
N ALA A 496 12.64 -20.42 -31.12
CA ALA A 496 12.19 -21.02 -32.37
C ALA A 496 11.00 -20.26 -33.01
N ASP A 497 10.18 -19.64 -32.18
CA ASP A 497 8.95 -18.94 -32.59
C ASP A 497 9.13 -17.41 -32.66
N ILE A 498 10.28 -16.88 -32.24
CA ILE A 498 10.59 -15.44 -32.31
C ILE A 498 10.51 -14.94 -33.77
N ASN A 499 10.96 -15.73 -34.74
CA ASN A 499 10.81 -15.39 -36.16
C ASN A 499 9.34 -15.28 -36.58
N ALA A 500 8.45 -16.10 -36.01
CA ALA A 500 7.00 -16.00 -36.21
C ALA A 500 6.42 -14.72 -35.57
N LEU A 501 6.98 -14.28 -34.44
CA LEU A 501 6.58 -13.06 -33.74
C LEU A 501 6.94 -11.80 -34.56
N PHE A 502 8.18 -11.73 -35.07
CA PHE A 502 8.64 -10.63 -35.92
C PHE A 502 8.00 -10.63 -37.30
N SER A 503 7.57 -11.79 -37.83
CA SER A 503 6.83 -11.85 -39.08
C SER A 503 5.34 -11.46 -38.93
N ARG A 504 4.78 -11.51 -37.72
CA ARG A 504 3.42 -11.02 -37.42
C ARG A 504 3.36 -9.51 -37.17
N GLN A 505 4.45 -8.88 -36.75
CA GLN A 505 4.56 -7.43 -36.82
C GLN A 505 4.85 -7.07 -38.28
N HIS A 506 3.77 -6.85 -39.03
CA HIS A 506 3.81 -6.26 -40.35
C HIS A 506 4.52 -4.89 -40.21
N ILE A 507 5.84 -4.82 -40.45
CA ILE A 507 6.42 -3.57 -40.91
C ILE A 507 5.59 -3.25 -42.15
N PRO A 508 4.80 -2.16 -42.19
CA PRO A 508 3.96 -1.89 -43.33
C PRO A 508 4.88 -1.92 -44.56
N ASP A 509 4.61 -2.81 -45.51
CA ASP A 509 5.45 -3.11 -46.68
C ASP A 509 5.91 -1.82 -47.38
N VAL A 510 5.04 -0.82 -47.37
CA VAL A 510 5.26 0.57 -47.79
C VAL A 510 6.52 1.23 -47.21
N HIS A 511 6.83 1.05 -45.93
CA HIS A 511 8.00 1.69 -45.30
C HIS A 511 9.31 1.12 -45.85
N LEU A 512 9.38 -0.20 -46.01
CA LEU A 512 10.51 -0.87 -46.63
C LEU A 512 10.66 -0.42 -48.09
N LYS A 513 9.57 -0.36 -48.84
CA LYS A 513 9.55 0.10 -50.24
C LYS A 513 10.05 1.54 -50.41
N ILE A 514 9.68 2.44 -49.50
CA ILE A 514 10.20 3.82 -49.50
C ILE A 514 11.71 3.83 -49.21
N LEU A 515 12.18 3.05 -48.22
CA LEU A 515 13.59 3.01 -47.83
C LEU A 515 14.48 2.34 -48.88
N THR A 516 13.98 1.31 -49.58
CA THR A 516 14.69 0.62 -50.65
C THR A 516 14.66 1.39 -51.98
N GLY A 517 13.93 2.51 -52.04
CA GLY A 517 13.82 3.33 -53.25
C GLY A 517 12.89 2.72 -54.32
N GLU A 518 11.94 1.86 -53.91
CA GLU A 518 11.01 1.20 -54.82
C GLU A 518 9.93 2.18 -55.31
N GLU A 519 9.71 2.20 -56.62
CA GLU A 519 8.68 3.03 -57.26
C GLU A 519 7.32 2.33 -57.28
N PRO A 520 6.19 3.06 -57.15
CA PRO A 520 6.07 4.52 -57.09
C PRO A 520 6.25 5.12 -55.68
N TYR A 521 6.47 4.29 -54.65
CA TYR A 521 6.39 4.68 -53.24
C TYR A 521 7.45 5.72 -52.85
N ALA A 522 8.69 5.55 -53.33
CA ALA A 522 9.77 6.50 -53.09
C ALA A 522 9.42 7.90 -53.64
N SER A 523 8.94 7.97 -54.88
CA SER A 523 8.53 9.23 -55.50
C SER A 523 7.27 9.83 -54.87
N GLN A 524 6.29 9.02 -54.48
CA GLN A 524 5.09 9.48 -53.73
C GLN A 524 5.49 10.11 -52.40
N PHE A 525 6.36 9.45 -51.64
CA PHE A 525 6.81 9.96 -50.36
C PHE A 525 7.65 11.24 -50.50
N ALA A 526 8.47 11.34 -51.55
CA ALA A 526 9.19 12.58 -51.86
C ALA A 526 8.24 13.76 -52.15
N ARG A 527 7.14 13.53 -52.89
CA ARG A 527 6.12 14.56 -53.13
C ARG A 527 5.38 14.95 -51.85
N ILE A 528 5.09 14.00 -50.98
CA ILE A 528 4.50 14.29 -49.67
C ILE A 528 5.46 15.11 -48.80
N LYS A 529 6.77 14.81 -48.78
CA LYS A 529 7.76 15.63 -48.09
C LYS A 529 7.73 17.08 -48.56
N ALA A 530 7.70 17.29 -49.88
CA ALA A 530 7.58 18.63 -50.45
C ALA A 530 6.29 19.33 -49.98
N LYS A 531 5.14 18.64 -49.99
CA LYS A 531 3.87 19.19 -49.49
C LYS A 531 3.91 19.53 -48.00
N VAL A 532 4.50 18.66 -47.17
CA VAL A 532 4.68 18.86 -45.73
C VAL A 532 5.55 20.08 -45.46
N GLU A 533 6.59 20.31 -46.27
CA GLU A 533 7.47 21.47 -46.18
C GLU A 533 6.78 22.78 -46.59
N SER A 534 5.93 22.75 -47.62
CA SER A 534 5.20 23.92 -48.12
C SER A 534 3.80 24.10 -47.51
N SER A 535 3.40 23.26 -46.56
CA SER A 535 2.02 23.22 -46.06
C SER A 535 1.66 24.52 -45.31
N PRO A 536 0.56 25.20 -45.69
CA PRO A 536 0.07 26.37 -44.94
C PRO A 536 -0.53 25.99 -43.58
N PHE A 537 -0.79 24.70 -43.36
CA PHE A 537 -1.40 24.18 -42.13
C PHE A 537 -0.36 23.75 -41.09
N ARG A 538 0.94 23.85 -41.40
CA ARG A 538 2.02 23.57 -40.45
C ARG A 538 1.92 24.52 -39.25
N GLY A 539 1.79 23.96 -38.04
CA GLY A 539 1.69 24.74 -36.80
C GLY A 539 0.29 25.27 -36.48
N HIS A 540 -0.75 24.82 -37.19
CA HIS A 540 -2.13 25.17 -36.90
C HIS A 540 -2.54 24.76 -35.47
N ALA A 541 -3.34 25.59 -34.79
CA ALA A 541 -3.70 25.41 -33.38
C ALA A 541 -4.49 24.11 -33.08
N ASP A 542 -5.20 23.59 -34.07
CA ASP A 542 -5.94 22.31 -33.96
C ASP A 542 -5.05 21.06 -34.08
N LEU A 543 -3.78 21.21 -34.44
CA LEU A 543 -2.84 20.11 -34.46
C LEU A 543 -2.44 19.73 -33.02
N PRO A 544 -2.43 18.44 -32.68
CA PRO A 544 -1.96 18.00 -31.38
C PRO A 544 -0.48 18.34 -31.13
N ALA A 545 -0.12 18.57 -29.87
CA ALA A 545 1.26 18.76 -29.49
C ALA A 545 2.11 17.52 -29.84
N GLY A 546 3.15 17.73 -30.65
CA GLY A 546 4.06 16.70 -31.13
C GLY A 546 3.56 15.89 -32.34
N PHE A 547 2.60 16.42 -33.12
CA PHE A 547 2.15 15.77 -34.34
C PHE A 547 3.28 15.59 -35.36
N ASP A 548 3.53 14.35 -35.77
CA ASP A 548 4.52 13.98 -36.79
C ASP A 548 3.82 13.66 -38.12
N PRO A 549 3.93 14.53 -39.14
CA PRO A 549 3.25 14.34 -40.41
C PRO A 549 3.74 13.10 -41.18
N TYR A 550 5.01 12.74 -41.05
CA TYR A 550 5.59 11.61 -41.78
C TYR A 550 5.12 10.30 -41.18
N ARG A 551 5.13 10.21 -39.85
CA ARG A 551 4.58 9.06 -39.15
C ARG A 551 3.09 8.88 -39.44
N TYR A 552 2.34 9.97 -39.48
CA TYR A 552 0.92 9.95 -39.79
C TYR A 552 0.63 9.36 -41.18
N VAL A 553 1.35 9.80 -42.23
CA VAL A 553 1.22 9.23 -43.58
C VAL A 553 1.63 7.75 -43.62
N LEU A 554 2.69 7.36 -42.92
CA LEU A 554 3.15 5.98 -42.89
C LEU A 554 2.19 5.02 -42.16
N LEU A 555 1.39 5.55 -41.23
CA LEU A 555 0.36 4.79 -40.53
C LEU A 555 -0.88 4.54 -41.39
N TYR A 556 -1.12 5.39 -42.39
CA TYR A 556 -2.33 5.39 -43.22
C TYR A 556 -1.98 5.34 -44.72
N ALA A 557 -1.96 4.13 -45.27
CA ALA A 557 -1.53 3.88 -46.66
C ALA A 557 -2.36 4.64 -47.71
N ASP A 558 -3.63 4.96 -47.42
CA ASP A 558 -4.50 5.77 -48.28
C ASP A 558 -3.99 7.21 -48.46
N LEU A 559 -3.40 7.80 -47.41
CA LEU A 559 -2.83 9.15 -47.49
C LEU A 559 -1.59 9.19 -48.37
N LEU A 560 -0.76 8.14 -48.32
CA LEU A 560 0.40 8.00 -49.19
C LEU A 560 -0.04 7.83 -50.65
N ALA A 561 -1.01 6.95 -50.90
CA ALA A 561 -1.50 6.65 -52.25
C ALA A 561 -2.17 7.86 -52.91
N ALA A 562 -2.89 8.67 -52.14
CA ALA A 562 -3.52 9.91 -52.61
C ALA A 562 -2.59 11.14 -52.53
N GLU A 563 -1.36 10.96 -52.02
CA GLU A 563 -0.35 12.01 -51.84
C GLU A 563 -0.87 13.24 -51.08
N ILE A 564 -1.73 13.03 -50.08
CA ILE A 564 -2.43 14.12 -49.38
C ILE A 564 -1.46 14.81 -48.40
N ASP A 565 -1.63 16.12 -48.22
CA ASP A 565 -0.95 16.84 -47.13
C ASP A 565 -1.48 16.36 -45.77
N PRO A 566 -0.63 15.72 -44.93
CA PRO A 566 -1.07 15.15 -43.66
C PRO A 566 -1.59 16.19 -42.65
N TYR A 567 -1.12 17.43 -42.70
CA TYR A 567 -1.62 18.48 -41.81
C TYR A 567 -3.05 18.86 -42.19
N GLU A 568 -3.28 19.14 -43.47
CA GLU A 568 -4.60 19.44 -44.01
C GLU A 568 -5.59 18.30 -43.71
N HIS A 569 -5.17 17.06 -44.00
CA HIS A 569 -6.03 15.89 -43.77
C HIS A 569 -6.42 15.76 -42.30
N TYR A 570 -5.46 15.86 -41.37
CA TYR A 570 -5.77 15.66 -39.95
C TYR A 570 -6.77 16.70 -39.44
N ILE A 571 -6.61 17.97 -39.86
CA ILE A 571 -7.49 19.08 -39.47
C ILE A 571 -8.88 18.91 -40.08
N ALA A 572 -8.96 18.60 -41.37
CA ALA A 572 -10.24 18.52 -42.09
C ALA A 572 -11.04 17.26 -41.74
N HIS A 573 -10.34 16.11 -41.61
CA HIS A 573 -10.95 14.78 -41.56
C HIS A 573 -10.41 13.91 -40.41
N GLY A 574 -9.10 13.82 -40.24
CA GLY A 574 -8.45 12.84 -39.35
C GLY A 574 -8.92 12.89 -37.89
N LYS A 575 -9.15 14.09 -37.33
CA LYS A 575 -9.71 14.27 -35.98
C LYS A 575 -11.13 13.72 -35.85
N LYS A 576 -11.97 13.89 -36.87
CA LYS A 576 -13.36 13.40 -36.89
C LYS A 576 -13.42 11.89 -37.10
N GLU A 577 -12.48 11.35 -37.87
CA GLU A 577 -12.32 9.91 -38.12
C GLU A 577 -11.66 9.16 -36.96
N ASN A 578 -11.27 9.86 -35.90
CA ASN A 578 -10.56 9.30 -34.75
C ASN A 578 -9.28 8.55 -35.14
N ARG A 579 -8.57 9.06 -36.17
CA ARG A 579 -7.29 8.48 -36.60
C ARG A 579 -6.21 8.73 -35.54
N ASN A 580 -5.56 7.66 -35.09
CA ASN A 580 -4.36 7.75 -34.25
C ASN A 580 -3.24 8.53 -34.99
N TRP A 581 -2.56 9.41 -34.28
CA TRP A 581 -1.46 10.23 -34.80
C TRP A 581 -0.16 10.04 -33.99
N ARG A 582 -0.17 9.13 -33.01
CA ARG A 582 0.96 8.80 -32.13
C ARG A 582 1.42 7.36 -32.22
#